data_AF-A0AAU4W2A3-F1
#
_entry.id   AF-A0AAU4W2A3-F1
#
_cell.length_a   1.000
_cell.length_b   1.000
_cell.length_c   1.000
_cell.angle_alpha   90.00
_cell.angle_beta   90.00
_cell.angle_gamma   90.00
#
_symmetry.space_group_name_H-M   'P 1'
#
loop_
_entity.id
_entity.type
_entity.pdbx_description
1 polymer ?
#
loop_
_entity_poly.entity_id
_entity_poly.type
_entity_poly.pdbx_seq_one_letter_code
_entity_poly.pdbx_strand_id
1 'polypeptide(L)'
;MLDLQTGQVTRRTLTPDATTALAFSPDGKYLAAGDEAGQVTVWDGAARRSLGGLPPTAVGDGRAARRVSALAFSPDGRTLAAAGKDGTLRLWDTGSASALGSPLPTTGGPVLSLAFSSDGAQLYATAEHVPLQTYAVAPEQVAAQVCRRAGAPLPANTWRALVHGEPARRVCP
;
A
#
# COMPACT_ATOMS: atom_id res chain seq x y z
N MET A 1 2.39 17.80 10.17
CA MET A 1 0.95 18.03 10.26
C MET A 1 0.73 19.45 10.75
N LEU A 2 0.12 20.25 9.89
CA LEU A 2 -0.30 21.62 10.16
C LEU A 2 -1.81 21.59 10.32
N ASP A 3 -2.31 22.10 11.43
CA ASP A 3 -3.73 22.34 11.59
C ASP A 3 -4.11 23.56 10.74
N LEU A 4 -5.00 23.36 9.76
CA LEU A 4 -5.35 24.40 8.79
C LEU A 4 -6.29 25.47 9.36
N GLN A 5 -6.97 25.20 10.46
CA GLN A 5 -7.88 26.17 11.09
C GLN A 5 -7.12 27.15 11.98
N THR A 6 -6.14 26.64 12.73
CA THR A 6 -5.35 27.40 13.71
C THR A 6 -3.99 27.86 13.17
N GLY A 7 -3.53 27.28 12.06
CA GLY A 7 -2.19 27.48 11.52
C GLY A 7 -1.08 26.89 12.39
N GLN A 8 -1.41 26.08 13.40
CA GLN A 8 -0.41 25.51 14.31
C GLN A 8 0.12 24.17 13.83
N VAL A 9 1.42 23.96 14.01
CA VAL A 9 2.05 22.67 13.72
C VAL A 9 1.77 21.71 14.87
N THR A 10 0.92 20.72 14.62
CA THR A 10 0.55 19.70 15.60
C THR A 10 1.52 18.53 15.62
N ARG A 11 2.26 18.29 14.52
CA ARG A 11 3.26 17.21 14.43
C ARG A 11 4.37 17.52 13.43
N ARG A 12 5.63 17.38 13.81
CA ARG A 12 6.80 17.75 12.97
C ARG A 12 7.47 16.57 12.26
N THR A 13 7.53 15.41 12.90
CA THR A 13 8.22 14.24 12.34
C THR A 13 7.29 13.04 12.33
N LEU A 14 7.26 12.34 11.21
CA LEU A 14 6.46 11.14 11.01
C LEU A 14 7.37 9.91 10.96
N THR A 15 8.38 9.90 10.09
CA THR A 15 9.34 8.80 9.94
C THR A 15 10.71 9.10 10.55
N PRO A 16 11.55 8.07 10.83
CA PRO A 16 12.92 8.28 11.32
C PRO A 16 13.84 8.87 10.25
N ASP A 17 13.66 8.47 8.99
CA ASP A 17 14.36 8.98 7.82
C ASP A 17 13.53 10.02 7.06
N ALA A 18 14.15 10.71 6.09
CA ALA A 18 13.48 11.71 5.27
C ALA A 18 12.26 11.11 4.55
N THR A 19 11.09 11.71 4.77
CA THR A 19 9.86 11.31 4.13
C THR A 19 9.89 11.71 2.65
N THR A 20 9.66 10.75 1.76
CA THR A 20 9.70 10.94 0.31
C THR A 20 8.34 10.80 -0.35
N ALA A 21 7.38 10.16 0.32
CA ALA A 21 6.01 10.01 -0.15
C ALA A 21 5.02 10.09 1.02
N LEU A 22 3.84 10.66 0.76
CA LEU A 22 2.73 10.75 1.71
C LEU A 22 1.42 10.42 0.98
N ALA A 23 0.49 9.74 1.66
CA ALA A 23 -0.86 9.52 1.17
C ALA A 23 -1.86 9.46 2.34
N PHE A 24 -3.03 10.06 2.20
CA PHE A 24 -4.15 9.83 3.11
C PHE A 24 -5.06 8.74 2.56
N SER A 25 -5.67 7.95 3.43
CA SER A 25 -6.81 7.12 3.06
C SER A 25 -8.01 8.00 2.69
N PRO A 26 -8.92 7.53 1.84
CA PRO A 26 -10.08 8.32 1.39
C PRO A 26 -11.01 8.76 2.53
N ASP A 27 -11.10 7.97 3.60
CA ASP A 27 -11.86 8.31 4.81
C ASP A 27 -11.11 9.26 5.77
N GLY A 28 -9.87 9.63 5.44
CA GLY A 28 -9.01 10.49 6.25
C GLY A 28 -8.48 9.85 7.54
N LYS A 29 -8.83 8.58 7.80
CA LYS A 29 -8.48 7.89 9.05
C LYS A 29 -7.00 7.55 9.13
N TYR A 30 -6.42 7.17 8.00
CA TYR A 30 -5.04 6.72 7.90
C TYR A 30 -4.19 7.73 7.13
N LEU A 31 -3.00 8.03 7.67
CA LEU A 31 -1.91 8.68 6.94
C LEU A 31 -0.82 7.65 6.70
N ALA A 32 -0.36 7.47 5.47
CA ALA A 32 0.82 6.69 5.14
C ALA A 32 1.99 7.63 4.80
N ALA A 33 3.19 7.26 5.23
CA ALA A 33 4.44 7.89 4.82
C ALA A 33 5.47 6.83 4.47
N GLY A 34 6.18 7.08 3.38
CA GLY A 34 7.32 6.30 2.93
C GLY A 34 8.59 7.11 3.06
N ASP A 35 9.70 6.47 3.41
CA ASP A 35 10.99 7.14 3.59
C ASP A 35 12.11 6.61 2.68
N GLU A 36 13.27 7.26 2.77
CA GLU A 36 14.47 6.92 2.01
C GLU A 36 15.03 5.53 2.32
N ALA A 37 14.75 4.98 3.51
CA ALA A 37 15.16 3.64 3.89
C ALA A 37 14.19 2.57 3.36
N GLY A 38 13.10 2.98 2.72
CA GLY A 38 12.05 2.11 2.22
C GLY A 38 10.98 1.78 3.26
N GLN A 39 11.04 2.36 4.46
CA GLN A 39 10.06 2.06 5.49
C GLN A 39 8.72 2.73 5.16
N VAL A 40 7.65 1.94 5.16
CA VAL A 40 6.28 2.46 5.08
C VAL A 40 5.68 2.46 6.49
N THR A 41 5.30 3.64 6.96
CA THR A 41 4.64 3.81 8.25
C THR A 41 3.24 4.35 8.03
N VAL A 42 2.27 3.81 8.76
CA VAL A 42 0.88 4.28 8.76
C VAL A 42 0.50 4.79 10.15
N TRP A 43 -0.24 5.89 10.21
CA TRP A 43 -0.85 6.42 11.42
C TRP A 43 -2.36 6.33 11.31
N ASP A 44 -2.99 5.84 12.38
CA ASP A 44 -4.43 5.90 12.59
C ASP A 44 -4.65 6.74 13.85
N GLY A 45 -5.20 7.95 13.75
CA GLY A 45 -5.72 8.83 14.84
C GLY A 45 -4.94 8.95 16.16
N ALA A 46 -4.72 7.83 16.86
CA ALA A 46 -4.02 7.69 18.14
C ALA A 46 -2.76 6.80 18.10
N ALA A 47 -2.55 5.99 17.06
CA ALA A 47 -1.51 4.97 17.01
C ALA A 47 -0.65 5.04 15.74
N ARG A 48 0.65 4.75 15.91
CA ARG A 48 1.60 4.54 14.82
C ARG A 48 1.74 3.04 14.58
N ARG A 49 1.53 2.61 13.33
CA ARG A 49 1.74 1.23 12.89
C ARG A 49 2.74 1.18 11.75
N SER A 50 3.81 0.41 11.91
CA SER A 50 4.72 0.10 10.81
C SER A 50 4.12 -1.03 9.98
N LEU A 51 4.01 -0.86 8.65
CA LEU A 51 3.58 -1.92 7.74
C LEU A 51 4.75 -2.78 7.22
N GLY A 52 5.98 -2.47 7.66
CA GLY A 52 7.21 -3.03 7.12
C GLY A 52 7.87 -2.14 6.06
N GLY A 53 9.08 -2.51 5.66
CA GLY A 53 9.84 -1.78 4.64
C GLY A 53 9.70 -2.39 3.25
N LEU A 54 10.14 -1.64 2.24
CA LEU A 54 10.54 -2.13 0.93
C LEU A 54 11.96 -2.73 1.10
N PRO A 55 12.10 -4.05 1.35
CA PRO A 55 13.43 -4.65 1.41
C PRO A 55 14.16 -4.48 0.08
N PRO A 56 15.50 -4.43 0.08
CA PRO A 56 16.27 -4.42 -1.17
C PRO A 56 15.81 -5.54 -2.09
N THR A 57 15.65 -5.23 -3.37
CA THR A 57 15.57 -6.26 -4.41
C THR A 57 16.95 -6.43 -5.04
N ALA A 58 17.13 -7.51 -5.80
CA ALA A 58 18.39 -7.86 -6.43
C ALA A 58 18.85 -6.88 -7.54
N VAL A 59 18.02 -5.91 -7.93
CA VAL A 59 18.27 -4.98 -9.07
C VAL A 59 18.88 -3.64 -8.60
N GLY A 60 19.13 -3.48 -7.29
CA GLY A 60 19.75 -2.28 -6.74
C GLY A 60 20.06 -2.46 -5.26
N ASP A 61 21.34 -2.66 -4.95
CA ASP A 61 21.80 -3.19 -3.67
C ASP A 61 21.89 -2.09 -2.58
N GLY A 62 21.82 -0.83 -3.00
CA GLY A 62 22.03 0.34 -2.17
C GLY A 62 20.76 0.85 -1.44
N ARG A 63 20.95 1.62 -0.38
CA ARG A 63 19.87 2.30 0.36
C ARG A 63 18.94 3.11 -0.55
N ALA A 64 19.50 3.77 -1.56
CA ALA A 64 18.74 4.59 -2.50
C ALA A 64 17.75 3.79 -3.37
N ALA A 65 18.00 2.50 -3.62
CA ALA A 65 17.10 1.65 -4.37
C ALA A 65 15.83 1.29 -3.56
N ARG A 66 15.92 1.27 -2.23
CA ARG A 66 14.81 0.93 -1.34
C ARG A 66 13.84 2.09 -1.11
N ARG A 67 14.23 3.31 -1.47
CA ARG A 67 13.44 4.53 -1.25
C ARG A 67 12.02 4.37 -1.79
N VAL A 68 11.03 4.65 -0.94
CA VAL A 68 9.63 4.75 -1.37
C VAL A 68 9.48 5.98 -2.26
N SER A 69 9.06 5.80 -3.50
CA SER A 69 8.87 6.90 -4.45
C SER A 69 7.41 7.32 -4.58
N ALA A 70 6.47 6.41 -4.36
CA ALA A 70 5.04 6.69 -4.45
C ALA A 70 4.23 5.83 -3.46
N LEU A 71 3.11 6.39 -2.99
CA LEU A 71 2.11 5.73 -2.15
C LEU A 71 0.72 6.04 -2.68
N ALA A 72 -0.19 5.06 -2.64
CA ALA A 72 -1.60 5.26 -2.95
C ALA A 72 -2.47 4.32 -2.12
N PHE A 73 -3.55 4.85 -1.53
CA PHE A 73 -4.61 4.02 -0.96
C PHE A 73 -5.64 3.66 -2.03
N SER A 74 -6.20 2.45 -1.91
CA SER A 74 -7.41 2.09 -2.65
C SER A 74 -8.60 2.96 -2.22
N PRO A 75 -9.63 3.12 -3.08
CA PRO A 75 -10.82 3.91 -2.76
C PRO A 75 -11.57 3.46 -1.49
N ASP A 76 -11.47 2.17 -1.15
CA ASP A 76 -12.06 1.61 0.08
C ASP A 76 -11.14 1.73 1.31
N GLY A 77 -9.92 2.25 1.15
CA GLY A 77 -8.92 2.43 2.20
C GLY A 77 -8.30 1.13 2.74
N ARG A 78 -8.65 -0.04 2.20
CA ARG A 78 -8.20 -1.35 2.72
C ARG A 78 -6.85 -1.80 2.16
N THR A 79 -6.49 -1.30 1.00
CA THR A 79 -5.20 -1.60 0.36
C THR A 79 -4.34 -0.35 0.31
N LEU A 80 -3.08 -0.48 0.74
CA LEU A 80 -2.05 0.50 0.47
C LEU A 80 -1.08 -0.08 -0.56
N ALA A 81 -0.87 0.65 -1.65
CA ALA A 81 0.21 0.39 -2.59
C ALA A 81 1.39 1.31 -2.27
N ALA A 82 2.60 0.74 -2.29
CA ALA A 82 3.84 1.50 -2.29
C ALA A 82 4.73 1.01 -3.43
N ALA A 83 5.40 1.96 -4.09
CA ALA A 83 6.41 1.64 -5.08
C ALA A 83 7.77 2.18 -4.65
N GLY A 84 8.81 1.43 -5.03
CA GLY A 84 10.20 1.76 -4.75
C GLY A 84 10.95 2.23 -6.00
N LYS A 85 12.11 2.87 -5.76
CA LYS A 85 13.12 3.10 -6.81
C LYS A 85 13.70 1.79 -7.37
N ASP A 86 13.53 0.69 -6.65
CA ASP A 86 13.89 -0.66 -7.05
C ASP A 86 13.04 -1.23 -8.20
N GLY A 87 12.09 -0.45 -8.72
CA GLY A 87 11.21 -0.86 -9.81
C GLY A 87 10.25 -1.97 -9.39
N THR A 88 9.85 -1.98 -8.12
CA THR A 88 8.84 -2.91 -7.62
C THR A 88 7.74 -2.20 -6.87
N LEU A 89 6.57 -2.81 -6.90
CA LEU A 89 5.35 -2.37 -6.24
C LEU A 89 4.95 -3.43 -5.21
N ARG A 90 4.58 -2.97 -4.02
CA ARG A 90 4.17 -3.82 -2.90
C ARG A 90 2.81 -3.37 -2.40
N LEU A 91 1.98 -4.34 -2.05
CA LEU A 91 0.61 -4.13 -1.59
C LEU A 91 0.45 -4.65 -0.16
N TRP A 92 -0.18 -3.86 0.69
CA TRP A 92 -0.54 -4.26 2.05
C TRP A 92 -2.01 -4.09 2.32
N ASP A 93 -2.54 -5.01 3.11
CA ASP A 93 -3.79 -4.83 3.82
C ASP A 93 -3.55 -3.87 5.00
N THR A 94 -4.27 -2.75 5.01
CA THR A 94 -4.09 -1.66 5.97
C THR A 94 -4.59 -2.04 7.37
N GLY A 95 -5.70 -2.78 7.44
CA GLY A 95 -6.35 -3.17 8.69
C GLY A 95 -5.54 -4.19 9.50
N SER A 96 -4.83 -5.09 8.83
CA SER A 96 -4.05 -6.16 9.46
C SER A 96 -2.54 -5.95 9.36
N ALA A 97 -2.11 -4.90 8.66
CA ALA A 97 -0.71 -4.56 8.42
C ALA A 97 0.12 -5.70 7.84
N SER A 98 -0.40 -6.33 6.79
CA SER A 98 0.28 -7.47 6.16
C SER A 98 0.38 -7.35 4.66
N ALA A 99 1.49 -7.83 4.12
CA ALA A 99 1.66 -7.94 2.68
C ALA A 99 0.56 -8.84 2.08
N LEU A 100 0.00 -8.39 0.96
CA LEU A 100 -1.04 -9.10 0.20
C LEU A 100 -0.44 -10.10 -0.81
N GLY A 101 0.87 -10.11 -0.98
CA GLY A 101 1.56 -11.01 -1.89
C GLY A 101 3.06 -10.73 -1.98
N SER A 102 3.71 -11.35 -2.94
CA SER A 102 5.08 -11.02 -3.33
C SER A 102 5.14 -9.65 -4.03
N PRO A 103 6.27 -8.93 -3.97
CA PRO A 103 6.47 -7.71 -4.74
C PRO A 103 6.19 -7.94 -6.24
N LEU A 104 5.51 -6.98 -6.85
CA LEU A 104 5.19 -6.96 -8.27
C LEU A 104 6.28 -6.18 -9.01
N PRO A 105 6.90 -6.73 -10.05
CA PRO A 105 7.87 -6.00 -10.85
C PRO A 105 7.16 -4.93 -11.67
N THR A 106 7.66 -3.69 -11.63
CA THR A 106 7.24 -2.63 -12.53
C THR A 106 8.26 -2.51 -13.65
N THR A 107 7.95 -3.10 -14.80
CA THR A 107 8.88 -3.16 -15.93
C THR A 107 9.12 -1.74 -16.45
N GLY A 108 10.30 -1.17 -16.18
CA GLY A 108 10.65 0.18 -16.63
C GLY A 108 11.48 1.06 -15.69
N GLY A 109 11.94 0.51 -14.57
CA GLY A 109 12.80 1.25 -13.62
C GLY A 109 11.97 1.93 -12.52
N PRO A 110 12.47 3.04 -11.95
CA PRO A 110 11.83 3.70 -10.81
C PRO A 110 10.38 4.12 -11.11
N VAL A 111 9.46 3.74 -10.23
CA VAL A 111 8.07 4.21 -10.28
C VAL A 111 8.02 5.65 -9.78
N LEU A 112 7.33 6.52 -10.51
CA LEU A 112 7.20 7.93 -10.18
C LEU A 112 5.86 8.27 -9.52
N SER A 113 4.79 7.57 -9.89
CA SER A 113 3.45 7.82 -9.35
C SER A 113 2.58 6.56 -9.39
N LEU A 114 1.59 6.53 -8.52
CA LEU A 114 0.59 5.46 -8.40
C LEU A 114 -0.81 6.07 -8.32
N ALA A 115 -1.79 5.41 -8.96
CA ALA A 115 -3.20 5.79 -8.83
C ALA A 115 -4.11 4.55 -8.93
N PHE A 116 -5.00 4.36 -7.96
CA PHE A 116 -6.08 3.39 -8.10
C PHE A 116 -7.20 3.96 -8.97
N SER A 117 -7.86 3.11 -9.76
CA SER A 117 -9.16 3.43 -10.35
C SER A 117 -10.20 3.65 -9.26
N SER A 118 -11.24 4.42 -9.55
CA SER A 118 -12.30 4.75 -8.59
C SER A 118 -13.09 3.53 -8.11
N ASP A 119 -13.16 2.46 -8.92
CA ASP A 119 -13.75 1.17 -8.55
C ASP A 119 -12.79 0.25 -7.76
N GLY A 120 -11.53 0.65 -7.60
CA GLY A 120 -10.49 -0.11 -6.90
C GLY A 120 -9.97 -1.34 -7.64
N ALA A 121 -10.46 -1.63 -8.86
CA ALA A 121 -10.10 -2.84 -9.60
C ALA A 121 -8.72 -2.75 -10.26
N GLN A 122 -8.26 -1.54 -10.57
CA GLN A 122 -7.01 -1.29 -11.28
C GLN A 122 -6.10 -0.36 -10.48
N LEU A 123 -4.80 -0.61 -10.58
CA LEU A 123 -3.74 0.25 -10.09
C LEU A 123 -2.84 0.64 -11.27
N TYR A 124 -2.73 1.94 -11.50
CA TYR A 124 -1.90 2.53 -12.53
C TYR A 124 -0.56 2.95 -11.92
N ALA A 125 0.54 2.64 -12.61
CA ALA A 125 1.87 3.09 -12.23
C ALA A 125 2.58 3.74 -13.42
N THR A 126 3.28 4.85 -13.17
CA THR A 126 4.16 5.49 -14.17
C THR A 126 5.62 5.22 -13.83
N ALA A 127 6.45 4.96 -14.83
CA ALA A 127 7.88 4.72 -14.69
C ALA A 127 8.70 5.67 -15.56
N GLU A 128 9.96 5.91 -15.18
CA GLU A 128 10.85 6.91 -15.80
C GLU A 128 11.12 6.65 -17.30
N HIS A 129 11.11 5.39 -17.75
CA HIS A 129 11.55 5.02 -19.11
C HIS A 129 10.54 4.20 -19.94
N VAL A 130 9.29 4.05 -19.50
CA VAL A 130 8.28 3.17 -20.15
C VAL A 130 6.87 3.77 -20.05
N PRO A 131 5.95 3.51 -21.02
CA PRO A 131 4.55 3.91 -20.91
C PRO A 131 3.84 3.41 -19.64
N LEU A 132 2.76 4.11 -19.27
CA LEU A 132 1.85 3.82 -18.16
C LEU A 132 1.52 2.32 -18.08
N GLN A 133 1.69 1.72 -16.90
CA GLN A 133 1.39 0.31 -16.67
C GLN A 133 0.15 0.14 -15.81
N THR A 134 -0.64 -0.89 -16.13
CA THR A 134 -1.87 -1.23 -15.41
C THR A 134 -1.71 -2.56 -14.70
N TYR A 135 -1.99 -2.57 -13.41
CA TYR A 135 -1.99 -3.74 -12.56
C TYR A 135 -3.43 -4.02 -12.14
N ALA A 136 -3.93 -5.22 -12.45
CA ALA A 136 -5.15 -5.69 -11.84
C ALA A 136 -4.88 -5.93 -10.34
N VAL A 137 -5.58 -5.21 -9.47
CA VAL A 137 -5.55 -5.48 -8.03
C VAL A 137 -6.53 -6.62 -7.84
N ALA A 138 -6.04 -7.85 -8.06
CA ALA A 138 -6.91 -9.01 -8.13
C ALA A 138 -7.55 -9.25 -6.75
N PRO A 139 -8.89 -9.16 -6.62
CA PRO A 139 -9.59 -9.43 -5.36
C PRO A 139 -9.24 -10.81 -4.80
N GLU A 140 -8.87 -11.74 -5.68
CA GLU A 140 -8.40 -13.09 -5.37
C GLU A 140 -7.07 -13.15 -4.59
N GLN A 141 -6.14 -12.19 -4.75
CA GLN A 141 -4.95 -12.11 -3.90
C GLN A 141 -5.31 -11.66 -2.47
N VAL A 142 -6.22 -10.70 -2.36
CA VAL A 142 -6.79 -10.27 -1.08
C VAL A 142 -7.56 -11.41 -0.43
N ALA A 143 -8.40 -12.11 -1.20
CA ALA A 143 -9.17 -13.27 -0.80
C ALA A 143 -8.29 -14.43 -0.30
N ALA A 144 -7.26 -14.80 -1.06
CA ALA A 144 -6.32 -15.87 -0.70
C ALA A 144 -5.56 -15.55 0.59
N GLN A 145 -5.17 -14.28 0.81
CA GLN A 145 -4.49 -13.87 2.03
C GLN A 145 -5.41 -13.86 3.25
N VAL A 146 -6.65 -13.37 3.10
CA VAL A 146 -7.70 -13.43 4.13
C VAL A 146 -7.98 -14.89 4.50
N CYS A 147 -8.05 -15.77 3.50
CA CYS A 147 -8.26 -17.20 3.68
C CYS A 147 -7.11 -17.92 4.38
N ARG A 148 -5.86 -17.68 3.95
CA ARG A 148 -4.66 -18.24 4.60
C ARG A 148 -4.58 -17.90 6.08
N ARG A 149 -5.09 -16.73 6.48
CA ARG A 149 -5.09 -16.28 7.87
C ARG A 149 -6.28 -16.77 8.69
N ALA A 150 -7.45 -16.85 8.09
CA ALA A 150 -8.63 -17.36 8.78
C ALA A 150 -8.45 -18.82 9.20
N GLY A 151 -7.67 -19.61 8.43
CA GLY A 151 -7.42 -21.02 8.71
C GLY A 151 -8.67 -21.92 8.66
N ALA A 152 -9.83 -21.32 8.36
CA ALA A 152 -11.15 -21.93 8.29
C ALA A 152 -12.06 -21.06 7.39
N PRO A 153 -13.17 -21.62 6.86
CA PRO A 153 -14.14 -20.87 6.07
C PRO A 153 -14.72 -19.69 6.88
N LEU A 154 -14.65 -18.48 6.31
CA LEU A 154 -15.25 -17.30 6.94
C LEU A 154 -16.77 -17.24 6.68
N PRO A 155 -17.58 -16.80 7.66
CA PRO A 155 -18.98 -16.48 7.43
C PRO A 155 -19.12 -15.43 6.32
N ALA A 156 -20.15 -15.55 5.48
CA ALA A 156 -20.31 -14.71 4.29
C ALA A 156 -20.37 -13.21 4.58
N ASN A 157 -20.85 -12.81 5.76
CA ASN A 157 -20.89 -11.41 6.19
C ASN A 157 -19.48 -10.88 6.49
N THR A 158 -18.64 -11.68 7.15
CA THR A 158 -17.24 -11.38 7.43
C THR A 158 -16.41 -11.38 6.15
N TRP A 159 -16.68 -12.31 5.23
CA TRP A 159 -16.05 -12.33 3.91
C TRP A 159 -16.33 -11.05 3.12
N ARG A 160 -17.62 -10.67 2.99
CA ARG A 160 -18.01 -9.44 2.31
C ARG A 160 -17.44 -8.17 2.96
N ALA A 161 -17.12 -8.22 4.25
CA ALA A 161 -16.47 -7.14 4.97
C ALA A 161 -14.95 -7.08 4.76
N LEU A 162 -14.32 -8.11 4.19
CA LEU A 162 -12.87 -8.19 3.98
C LEU A 162 -12.49 -8.22 2.50
N VAL A 163 -13.33 -8.81 1.65
CA VAL A 163 -13.09 -9.01 0.22
C VAL A 163 -14.30 -8.47 -0.55
N HIS A 164 -14.16 -7.32 -1.21
CA HIS A 164 -15.20 -6.76 -2.09
C HIS A 164 -14.98 -7.23 -3.53
N GLY A 165 -16.08 -7.52 -4.23
CA GLY A 165 -16.07 -7.96 -5.63
C GLY A 165 -16.00 -9.48 -5.84
N GLU A 166 -15.68 -10.27 -4.80
CA GLU A 166 -15.69 -11.74 -4.86
C GLU A 166 -16.89 -12.34 -4.12
N PRO A 167 -17.62 -13.30 -4.71
CA PRO A 167 -18.61 -14.06 -3.99
C PRO A 167 -17.96 -14.84 -2.83
N ALA A 168 -18.63 -14.90 -1.69
CA ALA A 168 -18.16 -15.69 -0.56
C ALA A 168 -18.07 -17.16 -0.95
N ARG A 169 -16.85 -17.72 -0.98
CA ARG A 169 -16.61 -19.14 -1.31
C ARG A 169 -16.59 -19.97 -0.01
N ARG A 170 -17.23 -21.13 -0.03
CA ARG A 170 -17.23 -22.07 1.12
C ARG A 170 -15.86 -22.71 1.37
N VAL A 171 -15.03 -22.76 0.33
CA VAL A 171 -13.67 -23.29 0.37
C VAL A 171 -12.74 -22.17 -0.05
N CYS A 172 -11.75 -21.91 0.79
CA CYS A 172 -10.69 -20.94 0.51
C CYS A 172 -9.90 -21.36 -0.74
N PRO A 173 -9.63 -20.44 -1.69
CA PRO A 173 -8.76 -20.73 -2.82
C PRO A 173 -7.31 -21.00 -2.39
#